data_AF-A0A6V7LSE6-F1
#
_entry.id   AF-A0A6V7LSE6-F1
#
_cell.length_a   1.000
_cell.length_b   1.000
_cell.length_c   1.000
_cell.angle_alpha   90.00
_cell.angle_beta   90.00
_cell.angle_gamma   90.00
#
_symmetry.space_group_name_H-M   'P 1'
#
loop_
_entity.id
_entity.type
_entity.pdbx_description
1 polymer ?
#
loop_
_entity_poly.entity_id
_entity_poly.type
_entity_poly.pdbx_seq_one_letter_code
_entity_poly.pdbx_strand_id
1 'polypeptide(L)'
;VTGGAFTIQSTKYYPTLGGHKLTDLLTTYLGTEFRNKFKIDPTESRRSISKLKFEAEKCKHVLSTMSTAHCSVESLCDGVDFSHNITRARFENLIGPYITEYIQPIMDILNNTSHTVMDIKKIILCGGTMKIPKLQERIGSIFPCGEVLNCRWSPDEIMAIGAAIHASNLVSHGVRDKDLNTTDVELFGLSKDLCLEIDGAEPIVIREGTIVPIKIQTIVELAKVVDNKLTIAISEREDNGNDVSKKIGS
;
A
#
# COMPACT_ATOMS: atom_id res chain seq x y z
N VAL A 1 -12.69 20.86 9.35
CA VAL A 1 -13.70 20.35 8.39
C VAL A 1 -14.99 21.07 8.69
N THR A 2 -15.29 22.10 7.93
CA THR A 2 -16.55 22.85 8.05
C THR A 2 -17.20 22.70 6.67
N GLY A 3 -18.22 21.85 6.55
CA GLY A 3 -18.93 21.64 5.27
C GLY A 3 -18.86 20.23 4.65
N GLY A 4 -18.34 19.21 5.34
CA GLY A 4 -18.48 17.80 4.91
C GLY A 4 -17.71 17.39 3.64
N ALA A 5 -17.00 18.29 2.97
CA ALA A 5 -16.15 17.97 1.83
C ALA A 5 -14.77 17.43 2.29
N PHE A 6 -14.34 16.32 1.70
CA PHE A 6 -13.00 15.75 1.88
C PHE A 6 -12.13 16.11 0.67
N THR A 7 -10.93 16.63 0.92
CA THR A 7 -9.96 16.93 -0.14
C THR A 7 -8.65 16.22 0.18
N ILE A 8 -8.15 15.45 -0.79
CA ILE A 8 -6.86 14.77 -0.69
C ILE A 8 -5.77 15.80 -0.99
N GLN A 9 -4.86 16.03 -0.05
CA GLN A 9 -3.73 16.95 -0.25
C GLN A 9 -2.55 16.29 -0.95
N SER A 10 -2.26 15.03 -0.61
CA SER A 10 -1.17 14.25 -1.18
C SER A 10 -1.40 12.77 -0.87
N THR A 11 -0.85 11.89 -1.70
CA THR A 11 -0.88 10.44 -1.54
C THR A 11 0.49 9.87 -1.92
N LYS A 12 0.98 8.89 -1.16
CA LYS A 12 2.21 8.18 -1.50
C LYS A 12 2.04 6.69 -1.21
N TYR A 13 2.51 5.86 -2.13
CA TYR A 13 2.40 4.41 -2.06
C TYR A 13 3.71 3.74 -2.48
N TYR A 14 4.09 2.66 -1.79
CA TYR A 14 5.24 1.84 -2.13
C TYR A 14 4.80 0.39 -2.30
N PRO A 15 4.87 -0.18 -3.51
CA PRO A 15 4.38 -1.54 -3.78
C PRO A 15 5.17 -2.63 -3.05
N THR A 16 6.41 -2.34 -2.68
CA THR A 16 7.32 -3.26 -2.00
C THR A 16 7.14 -3.28 -0.48
N LEU A 17 6.39 -2.33 0.09
CA LEU A 17 6.16 -2.22 1.53
C LEU A 17 4.82 -2.85 1.89
N GLY A 18 4.85 -3.94 2.67
CA GLY A 18 3.65 -4.60 3.14
C GLY A 18 3.91 -5.70 4.15
N GLY A 19 2.83 -6.25 4.71
CA GLY A 19 2.92 -7.30 5.73
C GLY A 19 3.62 -8.58 5.29
N HIS A 20 3.74 -8.83 3.97
CA HIS A 20 4.47 -9.95 3.41
C HIS A 20 5.98 -9.86 3.71
N LYS A 21 6.56 -8.66 3.63
CA LYS A 21 7.98 -8.42 3.95
C LYS A 21 8.29 -8.76 5.40
N LEU A 22 7.38 -8.41 6.32
CA LEU A 22 7.52 -8.78 7.74
C LEU A 22 7.36 -10.30 7.97
N THR A 23 6.46 -10.95 7.22
CA THR A 23 6.35 -12.41 7.22
C THR A 23 7.65 -13.06 6.71
N ASP A 24 8.27 -12.52 5.66
CA ASP A 24 9.50 -13.06 5.08
C ASP A 24 10.70 -12.93 6.04
N LEU A 25 10.81 -11.81 6.77
CA LEU A 25 11.81 -11.65 7.83
C LEU A 25 11.63 -12.70 8.94
N LEU A 26 10.39 -12.92 9.38
CA LEU A 26 10.09 -13.92 10.40
C LEU A 26 10.34 -15.35 9.89
N THR A 27 9.99 -15.62 8.63
CA THR A 27 10.25 -16.91 7.97
C THR A 27 11.74 -17.19 7.90
N THR A 28 12.54 -16.18 7.54
CA THR A 28 14.00 -16.28 7.48
C THR A 28 14.58 -16.58 8.86
N TYR A 29 14.14 -15.85 9.89
CA TYR A 29 14.54 -16.12 11.28
C TYR A 29 14.22 -17.55 11.72
N LEU A 30 12.98 -18.00 11.52
CA LEU A 30 12.57 -19.36 11.88
C LEU A 30 13.34 -20.44 11.08
N GLY A 31 13.66 -20.16 9.82
CA GLY A 31 14.50 -21.03 8.99
C GLY A 31 15.93 -21.15 9.53
N THR A 32 16.50 -20.04 10.01
CA THR A 32 17.82 -20.08 10.67
C THR A 32 17.80 -20.87 11.98
N GLU A 33 16.73 -20.75 12.78
CA GLU A 33 16.56 -21.54 14.01
C GLU A 33 16.42 -23.04 13.72
N PHE A 34 15.68 -23.41 12.67
CA PHE A 34 15.59 -24.81 12.22
C PHE A 34 16.96 -25.34 11.78
N ARG A 35 17.68 -24.59 10.95
CA ARG A 35 19.02 -24.97 10.49
C ARG A 35 20.02 -25.10 11.65
N ASN A 36 19.93 -24.23 12.64
CA ASN A 36 20.79 -24.31 13.82
C ASN A 36 20.55 -25.58 14.64
N LYS A 37 19.28 -25.98 14.80
CA LYS A 37 18.86 -27.17 15.57
C LYS A 37 19.13 -28.49 14.84
N PHE A 38 18.77 -28.58 13.56
CA PHE A 38 18.74 -29.85 12.82
C PHE A 38 19.85 -29.98 11.78
N LYS A 39 20.62 -28.92 11.53
CA LYS A 39 21.69 -28.86 10.49
C LYS A 39 21.18 -29.13 9.06
N ILE A 40 19.89 -28.97 8.83
CA ILE A 40 19.23 -29.09 7.52
C ILE A 40 18.73 -27.70 7.12
N ASP A 41 18.90 -27.32 5.86
CA ASP A 41 18.43 -26.03 5.35
C ASP A 41 17.00 -26.16 4.77
N PRO A 42 15.98 -25.55 5.40
CA PRO A 42 14.61 -25.66 4.92
C PRO A 42 14.37 -24.81 3.67
N THR A 43 15.35 -23.99 3.25
CA THR A 43 15.24 -23.12 2.08
C THR A 43 15.48 -23.83 0.75
N GLU A 44 16.07 -25.03 0.78
CA GLU A 44 16.31 -25.82 -0.43
C GLU A 44 15.02 -26.37 -1.04
N SER A 45 13.98 -26.53 -0.23
CA SER A 45 12.67 -27.05 -0.67
C SER A 45 11.61 -25.96 -0.67
N ARG A 46 11.03 -25.71 -1.86
CA ARG A 46 9.90 -24.79 -2.03
C ARG A 46 8.70 -25.17 -1.16
N ARG A 47 8.48 -26.47 -0.94
CA ARG A 47 7.40 -26.97 -0.07
C ARG A 47 7.65 -26.57 1.38
N SER A 48 8.88 -26.74 1.85
CA SER A 48 9.31 -26.44 3.21
C SER A 48 9.20 -24.95 3.52
N ILE A 49 9.69 -24.09 2.61
CA ILE A 49 9.52 -22.63 2.71
C ILE A 49 8.05 -22.25 2.77
N SER A 50 7.20 -22.82 1.91
CA SER A 50 5.78 -22.46 1.85
C SER A 50 5.05 -22.82 3.15
N LYS A 51 5.32 -23.99 3.73
CA LYS A 51 4.81 -24.39 5.05
C LYS A 51 5.29 -23.44 6.14
N LEU A 52 6.59 -23.12 6.16
CA LEU A 52 7.17 -22.23 7.16
C LEU A 52 6.60 -20.82 7.07
N LYS A 53 6.41 -20.30 5.85
CA LYS A 53 5.83 -18.98 5.60
C LYS A 53 4.38 -18.89 6.07
N PHE A 54 3.59 -19.94 5.81
CA PHE A 54 2.21 -20.02 6.31
C PHE A 54 2.15 -19.99 7.84
N GLU A 55 3.01 -20.75 8.51
CA GLU A 55 3.05 -20.75 9.98
C GLU A 55 3.63 -19.45 10.54
N ALA A 56 4.65 -18.87 9.90
CA ALA A 56 5.19 -17.57 10.25
C ALA A 56 4.12 -16.46 10.16
N GLU A 57 3.25 -16.50 9.16
CA GLU A 57 2.13 -15.55 9.04
C GLU A 57 1.16 -15.67 10.23
N LYS A 58 0.80 -16.90 10.64
CA LYS A 58 -0.01 -17.12 11.84
C LYS A 58 0.68 -16.60 13.09
N CYS A 59 1.97 -16.91 13.27
CA CYS A 59 2.74 -16.41 14.40
C CYS A 59 2.75 -14.88 14.43
N LYS A 60 2.95 -14.20 13.29
CA LYS A 60 2.87 -12.74 13.18
C LYS A 60 1.52 -12.20 13.63
N HIS A 61 0.41 -12.81 13.22
CA HIS A 61 -0.93 -12.42 13.68
C HIS A 61 -1.07 -12.56 15.20
N VAL A 62 -0.64 -13.69 15.77
CA VAL A 62 -0.67 -13.91 17.23
C VAL A 62 0.21 -12.89 17.94
N LEU A 63 1.43 -12.63 17.47
CA LEU A 63 2.37 -11.68 18.07
C LEU A 63 1.88 -10.22 18.03
N SER A 64 0.99 -9.89 17.09
CA SER A 64 0.35 -8.57 17.02
C SER A 64 -0.63 -8.34 18.18
N THR A 65 -1.09 -9.41 18.86
CA THR A 65 -2.05 -9.32 19.98
C THR A 65 -1.48 -9.87 21.28
N MET A 66 -0.78 -10.99 21.25
CA MET A 66 -0.14 -11.67 22.38
C MET A 66 1.36 -11.43 22.43
N SER A 67 1.97 -11.59 23.61
CA SER A 67 3.41 -11.38 23.83
C SER A 67 4.27 -12.54 23.34
N THR A 68 3.69 -13.72 23.10
CA THR A 68 4.37 -14.93 22.64
C THR A 68 3.53 -15.65 21.60
N ALA A 69 4.20 -16.38 20.71
CA ALA A 69 3.57 -17.28 19.74
C ALA A 69 4.35 -18.58 19.63
N HIS A 70 3.63 -19.67 19.41
CA HIS A 70 4.20 -20.99 19.15
C HIS A 70 4.18 -21.26 17.66
N CYS A 71 5.36 -21.49 17.07
CA CYS A 71 5.50 -21.95 15.70
C CYS A 71 5.64 -23.47 15.72
N SER A 72 4.69 -24.19 15.11
CA SER A 72 4.73 -25.63 14.98
C SER A 72 4.44 -26.05 13.55
N VAL A 73 5.37 -26.77 12.93
CA VAL A 73 5.24 -27.27 11.55
C VAL A 73 5.62 -28.75 11.51
N GLU A 74 4.65 -29.58 11.15
CA GLU A 74 4.86 -31.01 10.95
C GLU A 74 5.57 -31.28 9.62
N SER A 75 6.56 -32.18 9.67
CA SER A 75 7.36 -32.62 8.53
C SER A 75 7.81 -31.43 7.69
N LEU A 76 8.54 -30.51 8.34
CA LEU A 76 8.97 -29.25 7.73
C LEU A 76 9.99 -29.52 6.62
N CYS A 77 11.05 -30.28 6.91
CA CYS A 77 12.05 -30.69 5.94
C CYS A 77 12.55 -32.11 6.27
N ASP A 78 12.69 -32.97 5.27
CA ASP A 78 13.18 -34.36 5.42
C ASP A 78 12.50 -35.18 6.53
N GLY A 79 11.20 -34.97 6.74
CA GLY A 79 10.44 -35.68 7.77
C GLY A 79 10.63 -35.14 9.19
N VAL A 80 11.41 -34.08 9.37
CA VAL A 80 11.67 -33.46 10.68
C VAL A 80 10.62 -32.42 11.02
N ASP A 81 10.04 -32.54 12.21
CA ASP A 81 9.10 -31.57 12.77
C ASP A 81 9.84 -30.36 13.35
N PHE A 82 9.24 -29.18 13.21
CA PHE A 82 9.77 -27.96 13.78
C PHE A 82 8.84 -27.41 14.85
N SER A 83 9.39 -27.15 16.04
CA SER A 83 8.70 -26.49 17.12
C SER A 83 9.61 -25.41 17.74
N HIS A 84 9.10 -24.18 17.80
CA HIS A 84 9.83 -23.04 18.34
C HIS A 84 8.88 -21.98 18.91
N ASN A 85 9.21 -21.46 20.10
CA ASN A 85 8.49 -20.34 20.71
C ASN A 85 9.19 -19.03 20.37
N ILE A 86 8.44 -18.06 19.88
CA ILE A 86 8.93 -16.71 19.61
C ILE A 86 8.19 -15.69 20.48
N THR A 87 8.93 -14.69 20.96
CA THR A 87 8.38 -13.56 21.73
C THR A 87 8.17 -12.34 20.84
N ARG A 88 7.21 -11.47 21.21
CA ARG A 88 6.97 -10.20 20.52
C ARG A 88 8.23 -9.34 20.50
N ALA A 89 8.94 -9.25 21.62
CA ALA A 89 10.20 -8.51 21.68
C ALA A 89 11.22 -9.00 20.65
N ARG A 90 11.32 -10.32 20.43
CA ARG A 90 12.21 -10.87 19.39
C ARG A 90 11.74 -10.48 18.00
N PHE A 91 10.45 -10.57 17.72
CA PHE A 91 9.87 -10.15 16.44
C PHE A 91 10.06 -8.65 16.18
N GLU A 92 9.81 -7.80 17.18
CA GLU A 92 9.99 -6.35 17.09
C GLU A 92 11.46 -5.97 16.83
N ASN A 93 12.41 -6.70 17.42
CA ASN A 93 13.83 -6.54 17.12
C ASN A 93 14.18 -6.93 15.68
N LEU A 94 13.55 -7.98 15.12
CA LEU A 94 13.77 -8.40 13.73
C LEU A 94 13.27 -7.36 12.73
N ILE A 95 12.10 -6.75 13.00
CA ILE A 95 11.52 -5.75 12.10
C ILE A 95 12.09 -4.35 12.32
N GLY A 96 12.70 -4.08 13.49
CA GLY A 96 13.18 -2.77 13.91
C GLY A 96 13.97 -1.98 12.85
N PRO A 97 14.99 -2.57 12.19
CA PRO A 97 15.73 -1.89 11.12
C PRO A 97 14.87 -1.48 9.93
N TYR A 98 13.82 -2.26 9.64
CA TYR A 98 12.94 -2.06 8.50
C TYR A 98 11.78 -1.11 8.78
N ILE A 99 11.47 -0.82 10.05
CA ILE A 99 10.38 0.11 10.42
C ILE A 99 10.59 1.49 9.80
N THR A 100 11.84 1.96 9.69
CA THR A 100 12.16 3.24 9.07
C THR A 100 11.66 3.33 7.63
N GLU A 101 11.69 2.22 6.88
CA GLU A 101 11.15 2.18 5.52
C GLU A 101 9.63 2.39 5.49
N TYR A 102 8.89 1.91 6.51
CA TYR A 102 7.45 2.14 6.63
C TYR A 102 7.11 3.58 7.03
N ILE A 103 8.07 4.34 7.56
CA ILE A 103 7.93 5.74 7.94
C ILE A 103 8.24 6.68 6.78
N GLN A 104 9.14 6.29 5.87
CA GLN A 104 9.55 7.11 4.73
C GLN A 104 8.38 7.70 3.91
N PRO A 105 7.29 6.96 3.60
CA PRO A 105 6.15 7.51 2.86
C PRO A 105 5.50 8.70 3.56
N ILE A 106 5.49 8.71 4.89
CA ILE A 106 4.93 9.78 5.70
C ILE A 106 5.77 11.05 5.54
N MET A 107 7.09 10.91 5.57
CA MET A 107 8.01 12.04 5.39
C MET A 107 7.92 12.62 3.98
N ASP A 108 7.81 11.77 2.96
CA ASP A 108 7.66 12.20 1.57
C ASP A 108 6.33 12.96 1.37
N ILE A 109 5.23 12.51 1.99
CA ILE A 109 3.95 13.23 1.98
C ILE A 109 4.10 14.60 2.64
N LEU A 110 4.74 14.69 3.80
CA LEU A 110 4.96 15.95 4.50
C LEU A 110 5.80 16.92 3.66
N ASN A 111 6.84 16.44 2.98
CA ASN A 111 7.66 17.25 2.09
C ASN A 111 6.91 17.75 0.85
N ASN A 112 5.98 16.95 0.33
CA ASN A 112 5.15 17.32 -0.83
C ASN A 112 3.99 18.25 -0.47
N THR A 113 3.70 18.44 0.82
CA THR A 113 2.62 19.32 1.30
C THR A 113 3.21 20.53 2.00
N SER A 114 2.45 21.62 2.09
CA SER A 114 2.83 22.77 2.92
C SER A 114 2.53 22.54 4.41
N HIS A 115 2.37 21.28 4.84
CA HIS A 115 1.99 20.92 6.22
C HIS A 115 3.18 20.36 6.97
N THR A 116 3.30 20.77 8.22
CA THR A 116 4.24 20.21 9.17
C THR A 116 3.58 19.11 9.98
N VAL A 117 4.40 18.32 10.67
CA VAL A 117 3.96 17.32 11.65
C VAL A 117 2.95 17.89 12.68
N MET A 118 3.10 19.18 13.05
CA MET A 118 2.27 19.86 14.03
C MET A 118 0.86 20.17 13.51
N ASP A 119 0.69 20.27 12.19
CA ASP A 119 -0.58 20.59 11.55
C ASP A 119 -1.52 19.37 11.49
N ILE A 120 -0.97 18.17 11.67
CA ILE A 120 -1.71 16.90 11.62
C ILE A 120 -2.42 16.66 12.95
N LYS A 121 -3.75 16.79 12.95
CA LYS A 121 -4.58 16.67 14.16
C LYS A 121 -4.99 15.24 14.50
N LYS A 122 -5.25 14.42 13.48
CA LYS A 122 -5.82 13.08 13.64
C LYS A 122 -5.14 12.13 12.69
N ILE A 123 -4.83 10.93 13.18
CA ILE A 123 -4.15 9.88 12.43
C ILE A 123 -5.04 8.65 12.49
N ILE A 124 -5.37 8.11 11.33
CA ILE A 124 -6.15 6.88 11.21
C ILE A 124 -5.23 5.80 10.67
N LEU A 125 -5.10 4.69 11.42
CA LEU A 125 -4.29 3.55 11.01
C LEU A 125 -5.18 2.50 10.36
N CYS A 126 -4.88 2.17 9.09
CA CYS A 126 -5.65 1.20 8.31
C CYS A 126 -4.79 -0.01 7.92
N GLY A 127 -5.41 -1.19 7.92
CA GLY A 127 -4.84 -2.46 7.43
C GLY A 127 -4.19 -3.35 8.50
N GLY A 128 -4.12 -4.65 8.20
CA GLY A 128 -3.67 -5.71 9.13
C GLY A 128 -2.27 -5.53 9.70
N THR A 129 -1.37 -4.95 8.93
CA THR A 129 0.00 -4.66 9.39
C THR A 129 0.03 -3.59 10.48
N MET A 130 -0.95 -2.67 10.48
CA MET A 130 -1.05 -1.63 11.50
C MET A 130 -1.51 -2.16 12.87
N LYS A 131 -1.83 -3.45 13.00
CA LYS A 131 -2.08 -4.08 14.31
C LYS A 131 -0.80 -4.31 15.13
N ILE A 132 0.38 -4.21 14.50
CA ILE A 132 1.66 -4.42 15.18
C ILE A 132 1.93 -3.24 16.12
N PRO A 133 2.03 -3.44 17.45
CA PRO A 133 2.18 -2.35 18.41
C PRO A 133 3.39 -1.46 18.15
N LYS A 134 4.52 -2.04 17.74
CA LYS A 134 5.74 -1.27 17.44
C LYS A 134 5.57 -0.29 16.28
N LEU A 135 4.80 -0.65 15.25
CA LEU A 135 4.51 0.27 14.14
C LEU A 135 3.60 1.41 14.61
N GLN A 136 2.57 1.10 15.40
CA GLN A 136 1.68 2.12 15.96
C GLN A 136 2.43 3.11 16.85
N GLU A 137 3.29 2.61 17.74
CA GLU A 137 4.13 3.44 18.63
C GLU A 137 5.04 4.36 17.80
N ARG A 138 5.70 3.82 16.78
CA ARG A 138 6.64 4.59 15.96
C ARG A 138 5.93 5.64 15.11
N ILE A 139 4.77 5.32 14.54
CA ILE A 139 3.94 6.32 13.83
C ILE A 139 3.45 7.38 14.81
N GLY A 140 2.93 7.00 15.97
CA GLY A 140 2.48 7.96 16.99
C GLY A 140 3.60 8.90 17.46
N SER A 141 4.83 8.38 17.59
CA SER A 141 5.99 9.19 18.00
C SER A 141 6.38 10.28 16.99
N ILE A 142 6.02 10.13 15.72
CA ILE A 142 6.27 11.14 14.69
C ILE A 142 5.38 12.35 14.93
N PHE A 143 4.15 12.15 15.42
CA PHE A 143 3.12 13.18 15.50
C PHE A 143 2.79 13.55 16.96
N PRO A 144 3.60 14.39 17.62
CA PRO A 144 3.42 14.73 19.04
C PRO A 144 2.10 15.45 19.35
N CYS A 145 1.53 16.17 18.39
CA CYS A 145 0.23 16.85 18.53
C CYS A 145 -0.94 16.10 17.89
N GLY A 146 -0.65 15.03 17.15
CA GLY A 146 -1.64 14.24 16.44
C GLY A 146 -2.24 13.18 17.36
N GLU A 147 -3.56 13.11 17.41
CA GLU A 147 -4.24 12.01 18.07
C GLU A 147 -4.28 10.80 17.13
N VAL A 148 -3.58 9.72 17.50
CA VAL A 148 -3.80 8.41 16.87
C VAL A 148 -5.20 7.96 17.28
N LEU A 149 -6.11 7.95 16.31
CA LEU A 149 -7.48 7.54 16.55
C LEU A 149 -7.49 6.04 16.80
N ASN A 150 -7.62 5.68 18.07
CA ASN A 150 -8.03 4.35 18.47
C ASN A 150 -9.52 4.18 18.12
N CYS A 151 -9.78 3.92 16.84
CA CYS A 151 -11.12 3.63 16.38
C CYS A 151 -11.70 2.45 17.18
N ARG A 152 -13.00 2.49 17.46
CA ARG A 152 -13.75 1.34 18.01
C ARG A 152 -13.66 0.09 17.11
N TRP A 153 -13.28 0.30 15.85
CA TRP A 153 -13.26 -0.69 14.79
C TRP A 153 -11.84 -1.20 14.55
N SER A 154 -11.72 -2.44 14.09
CA SER A 154 -10.41 -3.00 13.75
C SER A 154 -9.79 -2.23 12.57
N PRO A 155 -8.46 -1.98 12.53
CA PRO A 155 -7.80 -1.34 11.38
C PRO A 155 -8.10 -2.00 10.03
N ASP A 156 -8.42 -3.29 10.04
CA ASP A 156 -8.69 -4.11 8.86
C ASP A 156 -10.09 -3.84 8.27
N GLU A 157 -11.00 -3.29 9.08
CA GLU A 157 -12.40 -3.05 8.73
C GLU A 157 -12.64 -1.61 8.29
N ILE A 158 -11.75 -0.69 8.67
CA ILE A 158 -11.92 0.76 8.45
C ILE A 158 -12.16 1.08 6.97
N MET A 159 -11.43 0.43 6.05
CA MET A 159 -11.60 0.63 4.61
C MET A 159 -12.99 0.20 4.13
N ALA A 160 -13.46 -0.97 4.58
CA ALA A 160 -14.77 -1.48 4.20
C ALA A 160 -15.91 -0.63 4.76
N ILE A 161 -15.76 -0.15 5.99
CA ILE A 161 -16.73 0.76 6.62
C ILE A 161 -16.78 2.09 5.88
N GLY A 162 -15.61 2.65 5.51
CA GLY A 162 -15.53 3.87 4.70
C GLY A 162 -16.25 3.71 3.37
N ALA A 163 -16.03 2.59 2.67
CA ALA A 163 -16.73 2.26 1.44
C ALA A 163 -18.24 2.13 1.63
N ALA A 164 -18.70 1.46 2.71
CA ALA A 164 -20.12 1.30 3.00
C ALA A 164 -20.82 2.64 3.31
N ILE A 165 -20.17 3.53 4.08
CA ILE A 165 -20.67 4.88 4.36
C ILE A 165 -20.75 5.69 3.06
N HIS A 166 -19.72 5.60 2.22
CA HIS A 166 -19.71 6.28 0.93
C HIS A 166 -20.85 5.80 0.02
N ALA A 167 -21.03 4.48 -0.10
CA ALA A 167 -22.14 3.89 -0.85
C ALA A 167 -23.51 4.32 -0.30
N SER A 168 -23.68 4.35 1.03
CA SER A 168 -24.91 4.83 1.67
C SER A 168 -25.20 6.30 1.34
N ASN A 169 -24.17 7.13 1.27
CA ASN A 169 -24.33 8.54 0.88
C ASN A 169 -24.76 8.67 -0.58
N LEU A 170 -24.18 7.90 -1.50
CA LEU A 170 -24.59 7.89 -2.91
C LEU A 170 -26.08 7.50 -3.06
N VAL A 171 -26.52 6.44 -2.38
CA VAL A 171 -27.91 5.99 -2.40
C VAL A 171 -28.85 7.04 -1.77
N SER A 172 -28.47 7.64 -0.65
CA SER A 172 -29.29 8.62 0.06
C SER A 172 -29.51 9.93 -0.72
N HIS A 173 -28.59 10.28 -1.62
CA HIS A 173 -28.73 11.43 -2.52
C HIS A 173 -29.43 11.08 -3.84
N GLY A 174 -29.98 9.87 -3.97
CA GLY A 174 -30.78 9.47 -5.14
C GLY A 174 -29.97 9.19 -6.40
N VAL A 175 -28.66 8.96 -6.26
CA VAL A 175 -27.78 8.60 -7.38
C VAL A 175 -28.17 7.20 -7.87
N ARG A 176 -28.73 7.13 -9.09
CA ARG A 176 -29.00 5.85 -9.76
C ARG A 176 -27.74 5.36 -10.47
N ASP A 177 -27.68 4.07 -10.82
CA ASP A 177 -26.54 3.47 -11.54
C ASP A 177 -26.08 4.27 -12.79
N LYS A 178 -27.01 4.97 -13.47
CA LYS A 178 -26.69 5.84 -14.62
C LYS A 178 -26.05 7.17 -14.24
N ASP A 179 -26.28 7.64 -13.03
CA ASP A 179 -25.80 8.91 -12.48
C ASP A 179 -24.48 8.73 -11.69
N LEU A 180 -24.03 7.49 -11.46
CA LEU A 180 -22.71 7.17 -10.86
C LEU A 180 -21.54 7.72 -11.68
N ASN A 181 -21.72 7.86 -13.01
CA ASN A 181 -20.73 8.53 -13.87
C ASN A 181 -20.71 10.05 -13.71
N THR A 182 -21.67 10.62 -12.98
CA THR A 182 -21.87 12.08 -12.84
C THR A 182 -21.86 12.60 -11.41
N THR A 183 -21.89 11.72 -10.40
CA THR A 183 -21.61 12.14 -9.03
C THR A 183 -20.12 12.24 -8.80
N ASP A 184 -19.65 13.49 -8.88
CA ASP A 184 -18.43 13.93 -8.23
C ASP A 184 -18.43 13.46 -6.77
N VAL A 185 -17.62 12.46 -6.45
CA VAL A 185 -16.60 12.41 -5.39
C VAL A 185 -16.10 10.96 -5.32
N GLU A 186 -15.35 10.56 -6.34
CA GLU A 186 -14.27 9.59 -6.19
C GLU A 186 -13.02 10.26 -6.75
N LEU A 187 -12.30 10.97 -5.88
CA LEU A 187 -11.03 11.61 -6.22
C LEU A 187 -9.93 10.54 -6.28
N PHE A 188 -9.95 9.71 -7.31
CA PHE A 188 -8.74 9.03 -7.73
C PHE A 188 -7.85 10.08 -8.39
N GLY A 189 -6.86 10.58 -7.66
CA GLY A 189 -5.71 11.18 -8.33
C GLY A 189 -5.20 10.18 -9.37
N LEU A 190 -4.98 10.62 -10.60
CA LEU A 190 -4.37 9.76 -11.62
C LEU A 190 -3.11 9.10 -11.01
N SER A 191 -3.00 7.77 -11.04
CA SER A 191 -1.94 7.05 -10.32
C SER A 191 -0.56 7.14 -10.99
N LYS A 192 -0.55 7.62 -12.23
CA LYS A 192 0.62 7.78 -13.12
C LYS A 192 0.37 8.95 -14.04
N ASP A 193 1.40 9.47 -14.69
CA ASP A 193 1.23 10.44 -15.76
C ASP A 193 0.58 9.77 -16.97
N LEU A 194 -0.46 10.39 -17.54
CA LEU A 194 -1.06 9.94 -18.80
C LEU A 194 -0.52 10.81 -19.95
N CYS A 195 0.19 10.19 -20.88
CA CYS A 195 0.70 10.85 -22.07
C CYS A 195 -0.16 10.49 -23.29
N LEU A 196 -0.38 11.46 -24.18
CA LEU A 196 -0.85 11.21 -25.54
C LEU A 196 0.30 11.44 -26.52
N GLU A 197 0.59 10.42 -27.30
CA GLU A 197 1.59 10.43 -28.37
C GLU A 197 0.87 10.58 -29.71
N ILE A 198 1.28 11.59 -30.48
CA ILE A 198 0.74 11.91 -31.81
C ILE A 198 1.93 12.12 -32.75
N ASP A 199 1.96 11.37 -33.85
CA ASP A 199 3.01 11.44 -34.88
C ASP A 199 4.46 11.37 -34.33
N GLY A 200 4.68 10.62 -33.23
CA GLY A 200 5.98 10.45 -32.59
C GLY A 200 6.41 11.59 -31.64
N ALA A 201 5.55 12.58 -31.41
CA ALA A 201 5.73 13.61 -30.39
C ALA A 201 4.88 13.30 -29.15
N GLU A 202 5.46 13.44 -27.95
CA GLU A 202 4.83 13.14 -26.65
C GLU A 202 4.42 14.39 -25.80
N PRO A 203 3.80 15.46 -26.32
CA PRO A 203 3.70 16.71 -25.54
C PRO A 203 2.49 16.81 -24.59
N ILE A 204 1.47 15.94 -24.66
CA ILE A 204 0.22 16.13 -23.90
C ILE A 204 0.19 15.19 -22.69
N VAL A 205 0.27 15.76 -21.49
CA VAL A 205 0.35 15.00 -20.23
C VAL A 205 -0.75 15.41 -19.24
N ILE A 206 -1.47 14.44 -18.70
CA ILE A 206 -2.25 14.58 -17.46
C ILE A 206 -1.36 14.08 -16.33
N ARG A 207 -1.08 14.92 -15.33
CA ARG A 207 -0.13 14.57 -14.27
C ARG A 207 -0.70 13.59 -13.24
N GLU A 208 0.17 12.79 -12.64
CA GLU A 208 -0.11 12.03 -11.43
C GLU A 208 -0.69 12.94 -10.35
N GLY A 209 -1.70 12.46 -9.63
CA GLY A 209 -2.40 13.22 -8.60
C GLY A 209 -3.43 14.23 -9.14
N THR A 210 -3.61 14.36 -10.46
CA THR A 210 -4.70 15.17 -11.03
C THR A 210 -6.05 14.61 -10.58
N ILE A 211 -6.87 15.48 -10.01
CA ILE A 211 -8.22 15.19 -9.52
C ILE A 211 -9.13 14.76 -10.68
N VAL A 212 -9.75 13.59 -10.58
CA VAL A 212 -10.79 13.11 -11.50
C VAL A 212 -12.19 13.23 -10.88
N PRO A 213 -13.26 13.33 -11.69
CA PRO A 213 -13.30 13.33 -13.15
C PRO A 213 -12.74 14.64 -13.74
N ILE A 214 -11.85 14.52 -14.73
CA ILE A 214 -11.30 15.66 -15.48
C ILE A 214 -11.53 15.44 -16.98
N LYS A 215 -11.91 16.51 -17.68
CA LYS A 215 -11.96 16.54 -19.14
C LYS A 215 -10.87 17.47 -19.64
N ILE A 216 -9.92 16.93 -20.40
CA ILE A 216 -8.87 17.71 -21.07
C ILE A 216 -9.18 17.74 -22.56
N GLN A 217 -9.09 18.93 -23.14
CA GLN A 217 -9.22 19.15 -24.57
C GLN A 217 -7.96 19.88 -25.04
N THR A 218 -7.28 19.31 -26.02
CA THR A 218 -6.09 19.90 -26.65
C THR A 218 -6.30 19.94 -28.15
N ILE A 219 -5.82 21.01 -28.77
CA ILE A 219 -5.75 21.17 -30.22
C ILE A 219 -4.33 20.80 -30.63
N VAL A 220 -4.20 19.92 -31.63
CA VAL A 220 -2.91 19.43 -32.12
C VAL A 220 -2.79 19.74 -33.59
N GLU A 221 -1.67 20.35 -33.97
CA GLU A 221 -1.32 20.60 -35.37
C GLU A 221 -0.65 19.36 -35.95
N LEU A 222 -1.29 18.75 -36.94
CA LEU A 222 -0.80 17.53 -37.58
C LEU A 222 0.30 17.87 -38.59
N ALA A 223 1.46 17.25 -38.43
CA ALA A 223 2.59 17.51 -39.33
C ALA A 223 2.40 16.81 -40.68
N LYS A 224 1.87 15.56 -40.71
CA LYS A 224 1.58 14.80 -41.94
C LYS A 224 0.48 13.76 -41.72
N VAL A 225 -0.61 13.86 -42.48
CA VAL A 225 -1.58 12.76 -42.59
C VAL A 225 -1.04 11.74 -43.59
N VAL A 226 -0.68 10.55 -43.11
CA VAL A 226 -0.28 9.42 -43.96
C VAL A 226 -1.49 8.50 -44.14
N ASP A 227 -1.81 8.15 -45.39
CA ASP A 227 -2.89 7.21 -45.74
C ASP A 227 -4.29 7.54 -45.18
N ASN A 228 -4.62 8.82 -44.97
CA ASN A 228 -5.88 9.24 -44.32
C ASN A 228 -6.12 8.64 -42.93
N LYS A 229 -5.07 8.15 -42.26
CA LYS A 229 -5.14 7.57 -40.92
C LYS A 229 -4.33 8.43 -39.94
N LEU A 230 -4.92 8.67 -38.77
CA LEU A 230 -4.28 9.28 -37.63
C LEU A 230 -4.20 8.23 -36.52
N THR A 231 -3.00 7.99 -36.00
CA THR A 231 -2.79 7.08 -34.87
C THR A 231 -2.49 7.92 -33.63
N ILE A 232 -3.27 7.72 -32.57
CA ILE A 232 -3.09 8.40 -31.28
C ILE A 232 -2.80 7.32 -30.26
N ALA A 233 -1.59 7.25 -29.73
CA ALA A 233 -1.26 6.31 -28.67
C ALA A 233 -1.45 6.97 -27.30
N ILE A 234 -2.00 6.21 -26.35
CA ILE A 234 -2.16 6.62 -24.95
C ILE A 234 -1.24 5.73 -24.12
N SER A 235 -0.40 6.35 -23.28
CA SER A 235 0.54 5.64 -22.42
C SER A 235 0.56 6.18 -21.00
N GLU A 236 0.81 5.31 -20.03
CA GLU A 236 1.13 5.66 -18.63
C GLU A 236 2.64 5.77 -18.43
N ARG A 237 3.13 6.85 -17.81
CA ARG A 237 4.55 7.06 -17.44
C ARG A 237 4.70 7.17 -15.91
N GLU A 238 5.77 6.60 -15.38
CA GLU A 238 6.19 6.81 -13.97
C GLU A 238 7.33 7.84 -13.93
N ASP A 239 7.24 8.84 -13.05
CA ASP A 239 8.22 9.94 -12.92
C ASP A 239 9.53 9.52 -12.20
N ASN A 240 9.95 8.26 -12.34
CA ASN A 240 11.08 7.66 -11.62
C ASN A 240 12.37 7.55 -12.45
N GLY A 241 12.58 8.40 -13.46
CA GLY A 241 13.83 8.47 -14.24
C GLY A 241 14.17 7.24 -15.10
N ASN A 242 13.38 6.17 -15.01
CA ASN A 242 13.38 5.05 -15.95
C ASN A 242 12.17 5.22 -16.87
N ASP A 243 12.45 5.45 -18.15
CA ASP A 243 11.51 5.83 -19.20
C ASP A 243 10.64 4.64 -19.67
N VAL A 244 10.02 3.92 -18.73
CA VAL A 244 9.17 2.77 -19.03
C VAL A 244 7.73 3.26 -19.19
N SER A 245 7.38 3.63 -20.41
CA SER A 245 5.99 3.94 -20.77
C SER A 245 5.20 2.64 -20.99
N LYS A 246 4.06 2.50 -20.31
CA LYS A 246 3.13 1.40 -20.54
C LYS A 246 2.02 1.88 -21.48
N LYS A 247 1.99 1.34 -22.69
CA LYS A 247 0.93 1.64 -23.66
C LYS A 247 -0.42 1.09 -23.19
N ILE A 248 -1.43 1.94 -23.14
CA ILE A 248 -2.80 1.61 -22.76
C ILE A 248 -3.65 1.34 -24.01
N GLY A 249 -3.40 2.08 -25.10
CA GLY A 249 -4.10 1.93 -26.38
C GLY A 249 -3.43 2.70 -27.51
N SER A 250 -3.84 2.42 -28.76
CA SER A 250 -3.54 3.21 -29.97
C SER A 250 -4.58 3.06 -31.05
#